data_AF-A0A0K2JIY8-F1
#
_entry.id   AF-A0A0K2JIY8-F1
#
_cell.length_a   1.000
_cell.length_b   1.000
_cell.length_c   1.000
_cell.angle_alpha   90.00
_cell.angle_beta   90.00
_cell.angle_gamma   90.00
#
_symmetry.space_group_name_H-M   'P 1'
#
loop_
_entity.id
_entity.type
_entity.pdbx_description
1 polymer ?
#
loop_
_entity_poly.entity_id
_entity_poly.type
_entity_poly.pdbx_seq_one_letter_code
_entity_poly.pdbx_strand_id
1 'polypeptide(L)' 'MEKRYLLISKSLYTEIDTELFYTFEEAKVTAKNKCFREKTIIDLEDETIEWQGE' A
#
# COMPACT_ATOMS: atom_id res chain seq x y z
N MET A 1 -8.29 -12.35 11.53
CA MET A 1 -7.08 -11.55 11.33
C MET A 1 -7.52 -10.24 10.72
N GLU A 2 -7.03 -9.11 11.22
CA GLU A 2 -7.28 -7.81 10.59
C GLU A 2 -6.33 -7.62 9.40
N LYS A 3 -6.68 -6.76 8.46
CA LYS A 3 -5.81 -6.44 7.32
C LYS A 3 -4.73 -5.48 7.79
N ARG A 4 -3.47 -5.86 7.59
CA ARG A 4 -2.30 -5.16 8.16
C ARG A 4 -1.47 -4.46 7.10
N TYR A 5 -1.66 -4.77 5.81
CA TYR A 5 -0.85 -4.19 4.76
C TYR A 5 -1.68 -3.28 3.87
N LEU A 6 -1.21 -2.06 3.63
CA LEU A 6 -1.83 -1.09 2.74
C LEU A 6 -0.94 -0.88 1.51
N LEU A 7 -1.46 -1.21 0.33
CA LEU A 7 -0.85 -0.82 -0.94
C LEU A 7 -1.42 0.54 -1.36
N ILE A 8 -0.56 1.53 -1.47
CA ILE A 8 -0.87 2.81 -2.11
C ILE A 8 -0.32 2.76 -3.53
N SER A 9 -1.14 3.08 -4.52
CA SER A 9 -0.71 3.17 -5.91
C SER A 9 -1.15 4.47 -6.55
N LYS A 10 -0.25 5.11 -7.28
CA LYS A 10 -0.51 6.35 -8.01
C LYS A 10 -0.21 6.14 -9.48
N SER A 11 -1.17 6.48 -10.34
CA SER A 11 -0.95 6.59 -11.78
C SER A 11 -0.52 8.01 -12.12
N LEU A 12 0.19 8.18 -13.23
CA LEU A 12 0.48 9.50 -13.80
C LEU A 12 -0.78 10.26 -14.22
N TYR A 13 -1.89 9.55 -14.45
CA TYR A 13 -3.10 10.10 -15.08
C TYR A 13 -4.36 10.02 -14.20
N THR A 14 -4.29 9.40 -13.02
CA THR A 14 -5.46 9.18 -12.15
C THR A 14 -5.15 9.47 -10.69
N GLU A 15 -6.19 9.48 -9.86
CA GLU A 15 -6.11 9.56 -8.40
C GLU A 15 -5.29 8.43 -7.76
N ILE A 16 -5.01 8.62 -6.48
CA ILE A 16 -4.35 7.66 -5.59
C ILE A 16 -5.35 6.55 -5.26
N ASP A 17 -4.98 5.31 -5.55
CA ASP A 17 -5.73 4.12 -5.17
C ASP A 17 -5.10 3.45 -3.96
N THR A 18 -5.94 3.01 -3.02
CA THR A 18 -5.52 2.30 -1.81
C THR A 18 -6.19 0.93 -1.71
N GLU A 19 -5.41 -0.12 -1.42
CA GLU A 19 -5.89 -1.49 -1.24
C GLU A 19 -5.33 -2.13 0.04
N LEU A 20 -6.18 -2.84 0.78
CA LEU A 20 -5.81 -3.49 2.06
C LEU A 20 -5.68 -5.01 1.90
N PHE A 21 -4.64 -5.60 2.50
CA PHE A 21 -4.28 -7.02 2.44
C PHE A 21 -4.01 -7.63 3.82
N TYR A 22 -4.17 -8.95 3.94
CA TYR A 22 -3.88 -9.68 5.18
C TYR A 22 -2.41 -10.03 5.30
N THR A 23 -1.71 -10.24 4.18
CA THR A 23 -0.30 -10.61 4.15
C THR A 23 0.53 -9.70 3.25
N PHE A 24 1.81 -9.55 3.56
CA PHE A 24 2.76 -8.80 2.75
C PHE A 24 2.89 -9.37 1.33
N GLU A 25 2.86 -10.70 1.18
CA GLU A 25 2.99 -11.35 -0.13
C GLU A 25 1.78 -11.10 -1.04
N GLU A 26 0.56 -11.06 -0.51
CA GLU A 26 -0.63 -10.65 -1.29
C GLU A 26 -0.49 -9.22 -1.82
N ALA A 27 -0.05 -8.28 -0.96
CA ALA A 27 0.17 -6.88 -1.35
C ALA A 27 1.25 -6.77 -2.43
N LYS A 28 2.35 -7.51 -2.29
CA LYS A 28 3.49 -7.53 -3.21
C LYS A 28 3.14 -8.13 -4.57
N VAL A 29 2.39 -9.23 -4.62
CA VAL A 29 1.89 -9.82 -5.87
C VAL A 29 0.97 -8.84 -6.59
N THR A 30 0.04 -8.22 -5.86
CA THR A 30 -0.89 -7.22 -6.43
C THR A 30 -0.14 -6.00 -6.95
N ALA A 31 0.83 -5.49 -6.19
CA ALA A 31 1.68 -4.39 -6.59
C ALA A 31 2.43 -4.70 -7.89
N LYS A 32 3.00 -5.91 -8.05
CA LYS A 32 3.71 -6.30 -9.29
C LYS A 32 2.81 -6.27 -10.52
N ASN A 33 1.53 -6.66 -10.37
CA ASN A 33 0.58 -6.72 -11.49
C ASN A 33 0.07 -5.34 -11.95
N LYS A 34 0.23 -4.29 -11.14
CA LYS A 34 -0.20 -2.92 -11.49
C LYS A 34 0.85 -2.17 -12.30
N CYS A 35 0.97 -2.43 -13.60
CA CYS A 35 1.93 -1.75 -14.47
C CYS A 35 1.74 -0.21 -14.52
N PHE A 36 2.83 0.53 -14.76
CA PHE A 36 2.84 2.00 -14.94
C PHE A 36 2.32 2.84 -13.77
N ARG A 37 2.41 2.32 -12.55
CA ARG A 37 2.05 3.04 -11.32
C ARG A 37 3.24 3.13 -10.35
N GLU A 38 3.38 4.25 -9.68
CA GLU A 38 4.20 4.35 -8.47
C GLU A 38 3.45 3.64 -7.33
N LYS A 39 4.16 2.86 -6.52
CA LYS A 39 3.55 1.95 -5.55
C LYS A 39 4.37 1.90 -4.27
N THR A 40 3.67 1.95 -3.13
CA THR A 40 4.24 1.78 -1.78
C THR A 40 3.37 0.80 -1.00
N ILE A 41 4.01 -0.11 -0.28
CA ILE A 41 3.33 -0.99 0.68
C ILE A 41 3.69 -0.51 2.08
N ILE A 42 2.69 -0.32 2.92
CA ILE A 42 2.82 0.11 4.31
C ILE A 42 2.36 -1.05 5.20
N ASP A 43 3.15 -1.39 6.22
CA ASP A 43 2.71 -2.24 7.31
C ASP A 43 2.03 -1.36 8.37
N LEU A 44 0.73 -1.59 8.59
CA LEU A 44 -0.12 -0.81 9.50
C LEU A 44 0.09 -1.20 10.96
N GLU A 45 0.77 -2.32 11.24
CA GLU A 45 1.18 -2.70 12.60
C GLU A 45 2.60 -2.22 12.94
N ASP A 46 3.28 -1.54 12.01
CA ASP A 46 4.58 -0.95 12.27
C ASP A 46 4.45 0.23 13.25
N GLU A 47 4.78 -0.03 14.51
CA GLU A 47 4.76 0.94 15.61
C GLU A 47 5.76 2.09 15.40
N THR A 48 6.67 1.98 14.43
CA THR A 48 7.60 3.06 14.07
C THR A 48 7.00 4.10 13.13
N ILE A 49 5.81 3.85 12.59
CA ILE A 49 5.09 4.82 11.75
C ILE A 49 4.46 5.89 12.64
N GLU A 50 5.05 7.08 12.62
CA GLU A 50 4.51 8.26 13.29
C GLU A 50 3.78 9.17 12.30
N TRP A 51 2.68 9.79 12.75
CA TRP A 51 1.97 10.81 11.98
C TRP A 51 2.90 11.99 11.65
N GLN A 52 3.01 12.33 10.36
CA GLN A 52 3.90 13.39 9.85
C GLN A 52 3.16 14.69 9.48
N GLY A 53 1.87 14.82 9.82
CA GLY A 53 1.13 16.07 9.59
C GLY A 53 1.32 17.08 10.71
N GLU A 54 1.25 18.36 10.38
CA GLU A 54 1.16 19.47 11.36
C GLU A 54 -0.18 19.45 12.14
#